data_AF-A0A924HZ39-F1
#
_entry.id   AF-A0A924HZ39-F1
#
_cell.length_a   1.000
_cell.length_b   1.000
_cell.length_c   1.000
_cell.angle_alpha   90.00
_cell.angle_beta   90.00
_cell.angle_gamma   90.00
#
_symmetry.space_group_name_H-M   'P 1'
#
loop_
_entity.id
_entity.type
_entity.pdbx_description
1 polymer ?
#
loop_
_entity_poly.entity_id
_entity_poly.type
_entity_poly.pdbx_seq_one_letter_code
_entity_poly.pdbx_strand_id
1 'polypeptide(L)'
;AIASSGMDSTTNPNPAPFDPATLDYGRLGQSIAQIQSNIQFIPDNRRELIEVYLDDLQSEVNIVYRRKFVRIKAYFFAILNAVSPVLKQVPDLDKLRAPLQSIAAQLQIPIRLPD
;
A
#
# COMPACT_ATOMS: atom_id res chain seq x y z
N ALA A 1 1.43 29.39 -49.82
CA ALA A 1 0.38 28.95 -48.89
C ALA A 1 1.04 28.06 -47.84
N ILE A 2 1.03 28.47 -46.58
CA ILE A 2 1.73 27.80 -45.48
C ILE A 2 0.72 26.84 -44.85
N ALA A 3 1.05 25.55 -44.79
CA ALA A 3 0.24 24.52 -44.15
C ALA A 3 0.11 24.82 -42.65
N SER A 4 -1.12 25.07 -42.19
CA SER A 4 -1.43 25.14 -40.77
C SER A 4 -1.45 23.72 -40.21
N SER A 5 -0.44 23.39 -39.42
CA SER A 5 -0.43 22.20 -38.57
C SER A 5 -1.45 22.40 -37.46
N GLY A 6 -2.54 21.65 -37.50
CA GLY A 6 -3.45 21.50 -36.37
C GLY A 6 -2.71 20.83 -35.23
N MET A 7 -2.46 21.57 -34.15
CA MET A 7 -1.97 21.03 -32.90
C MET A 7 -3.08 20.18 -32.27
N ASP A 8 -2.90 18.86 -32.30
CA ASP A 8 -3.65 17.94 -31.44
C ASP A 8 -3.36 18.30 -29.99
N SER A 9 -4.34 18.93 -29.35
CA SER A 9 -4.37 19.12 -27.90
C SER A 9 -4.63 17.76 -27.25
N THR A 10 -3.56 17.02 -27.01
CA THR A 10 -3.61 15.84 -26.15
C THR A 10 -3.89 16.30 -24.73
N THR A 11 -5.17 16.35 -24.35
CA THR A 11 -5.60 16.42 -22.96
C THR A 11 -5.06 15.17 -22.26
N ASN A 12 -3.89 15.28 -21.65
CA ASN A 12 -3.43 14.32 -20.67
C ASN A 12 -4.34 14.52 -19.45
N PRO A 13 -5.31 13.63 -19.16
CA PRO A 13 -6.18 13.83 -18.02
C PRO A 13 -5.31 13.61 -16.80
N ASN A 14 -4.88 14.71 -16.17
CA ASN A 14 -4.24 14.63 -14.87
C ASN A 14 -5.24 13.90 -13.96
N PRO A 15 -4.89 12.74 -13.37
CA PRO A 15 -5.83 11.99 -12.56
C PRO A 15 -6.34 12.88 -11.44
N ALA A 16 -7.64 12.80 -11.16
CA ALA A 16 -8.25 13.58 -10.10
C ALA A 16 -7.46 13.42 -8.79
N PRO A 17 -7.29 14.49 -7.99
CA PRO A 17 -6.64 14.39 -6.70
C PRO A 17 -7.30 13.29 -5.85
N PHE A 18 -6.47 12.45 -5.24
CA PHE A 18 -6.96 11.40 -4.35
C PHE A 18 -7.68 12.00 -3.15
N ASP A 19 -8.94 11.60 -2.92
CA ASP A 19 -9.70 11.96 -1.73
C ASP A 19 -9.66 10.84 -0.68
N PRO A 20 -8.96 11.02 0.46
CA PRO A 20 -8.90 10.03 1.52
C PRO A 20 -10.25 9.69 2.18
N ALA A 21 -11.29 10.52 2.00
CA ALA A 21 -12.64 10.22 2.47
C ALA A 21 -13.29 9.05 1.69
N THR A 22 -12.81 8.79 0.47
CA THR A 22 -13.31 7.71 -0.40
C THR A 22 -12.67 6.35 -0.14
N LEU A 23 -11.69 6.28 0.78
CA LEU A 23 -11.04 5.04 1.16
C LEU A 23 -12.01 4.06 1.83
N ASP A 24 -11.96 2.81 1.38
CA ASP A 24 -12.58 1.70 2.09
C ASP A 24 -11.69 1.26 3.28
N TYR A 25 -11.85 1.95 4.41
CA TYR A 25 -11.11 1.63 5.63
C TYR A 25 -11.43 0.23 6.18
N GLY A 26 -12.59 -0.35 5.85
CA GLY A 26 -12.94 -1.71 6.24
C GLY A 26 -12.07 -2.73 5.50
N ARG A 27 -11.96 -2.59 4.18
CA ARG A 27 -11.08 -3.41 3.35
C ARG A 27 -9.59 -3.19 3.68
N LEU A 28 -9.21 -1.96 4.02
CA LEU A 28 -7.86 -1.65 4.48
C LEU A 28 -7.54 -2.41 5.78
N GLY A 29 -8.42 -2.35 6.77
CA GLY A 29 -8.30 -3.10 8.03
C GLY A 29 -8.25 -4.62 7.82
N GLN A 30 -9.09 -5.16 6.94
CA GLN A 30 -9.07 -6.60 6.61
C GLN A 30 -7.73 -7.01 6.00
N SER A 31 -7.17 -6.20 5.10
CA SER A 31 -5.88 -6.48 4.47
C SER A 31 -4.73 -6.42 5.49
N ILE A 32 -4.77 -5.49 6.45
CA ILE A 32 -3.79 -5.40 7.55
C ILE A 32 -3.86 -6.65 8.43
N ALA A 33 -5.06 -7.05 8.86
CA ALA A 33 -5.26 -8.25 9.68
C ALA A 33 -4.76 -9.53 8.97
N GLN A 34 -4.93 -9.61 7.64
CA GLN A 34 -4.37 -10.72 6.85
C GLN A 34 -2.84 -10.76 6.92
N ILE A 35 -2.16 -9.62 6.83
CA ILE A 35 -0.69 -9.57 6.98
C ILE A 35 -0.29 -10.01 8.38
N GLN A 36 -0.96 -9.51 9.43
CA GLN A 36 -0.71 -9.91 10.81
C GLN A 36 -0.87 -11.43 11.01
N SER A 37 -1.91 -12.05 10.45
CA SER A 37 -2.13 -13.51 10.54
C SER A 37 -1.11 -14.37 9.78
N ASN A 38 -0.32 -13.75 8.91
CA ASN A 38 0.68 -14.38 8.06
C ASN A 38 2.11 -13.95 8.41
N ILE A 39 2.28 -13.17 9.49
CA ILE A 39 3.57 -12.58 9.87
C ILE A 39 4.62 -13.63 10.24
N GLN A 40 4.17 -14.81 10.68
CA GLN A 40 5.04 -15.95 10.97
C GLN A 40 5.86 -16.42 9.75
N PHE A 41 5.46 -16.10 8.52
CA PHE A 41 6.25 -16.43 7.33
C PHE A 41 7.43 -15.47 7.09
N ILE A 42 7.50 -14.37 7.83
CA ILE A 42 8.59 -13.40 7.79
C ILE A 42 9.69 -13.84 8.76
N PRO A 43 10.98 -13.76 8.38
CA PRO A 43 12.10 -14.02 9.28
C PRO A 43 12.07 -13.15 10.56
N ASP A 44 12.44 -13.76 11.70
CA ASP A 44 12.33 -13.14 13.02
C ASP A 44 13.05 -11.77 13.12
N ASN A 45 14.22 -11.63 12.49
CA ASN A 45 15.01 -10.40 12.49
C ASN A 45 14.32 -9.18 11.84
N ARG A 46 13.19 -9.40 11.16
CA ARG A 46 12.35 -8.33 10.58
C ARG A 46 10.92 -8.33 11.10
N ARG A 47 10.47 -9.46 11.66
CA ARG A 47 9.09 -9.64 12.13
C ARG A 47 8.69 -8.56 13.13
N GLU A 48 9.47 -8.39 14.20
CA GLU A 48 9.18 -7.43 15.28
C GLU A 48 9.01 -6.00 14.74
N LEU A 49 9.90 -5.59 13.84
CA LEU A 49 9.82 -4.27 13.22
C LEU A 49 8.55 -4.09 12.37
N ILE A 50 8.15 -5.13 11.63
CA ILE A 50 6.94 -5.09 10.79
C ILE A 50 5.69 -5.11 11.66
N GLU A 51 5.68 -5.87 12.75
CA GLU A 51 4.58 -5.89 13.73
C GLU A 51 4.32 -4.50 14.30
N VAL A 52 5.36 -3.78 14.72
CA VAL A 52 5.24 -2.39 15.20
C VAL A 52 4.58 -1.49 14.15
N TYR A 53 5.03 -1.55 12.89
CA TYR A 53 4.43 -0.73 11.82
C TYR A 53 3.01 -1.15 11.45
N LEU A 54 2.67 -2.44 11.56
CA LEU A 54 1.32 -2.93 11.35
C LEU A 54 0.38 -2.45 12.45
N ASP A 55 0.81 -2.44 13.71
CA ASP A 55 0.02 -1.95 14.84
C ASP A 55 -0.23 -0.44 14.75
N ASP A 56 0.80 0.34 14.36
CA ASP A 56 0.66 1.77 14.09
C ASP A 56 -0.28 2.05 12.90
N LEU A 57 -0.14 1.28 11.82
CA LEU A 57 -1.02 1.37 10.65
C LEU A 57 -2.47 1.03 11.04
N GLN A 58 -2.68 -0.07 11.77
CA GLN A 58 -3.99 -0.51 12.24
C GLN A 58 -4.63 0.55 13.16
N SER A 59 -3.84 1.16 14.03
CA SER A 59 -4.29 2.24 14.93
C SER A 59 -4.74 3.47 14.15
N GLU A 60 -3.96 3.93 13.15
CA GLU A 60 -4.36 5.04 12.29
C GLU A 60 -5.63 4.71 11.49
N VAL A 61 -5.78 3.47 11.01
CA VAL A 61 -6.98 3.03 10.28
C VAL A 61 -8.21 2.96 11.19
N ASN A 62 -8.07 2.57 12.46
CA ASN A 62 -9.19 2.40 13.38
C ASN A 62 -9.69 3.71 14.00
N ILE A 63 -8.83 4.72 14.19
CA ILE A 63 -9.22 5.97 14.87
C ILE A 63 -9.79 6.99 13.87
N VAL A 64 -11.09 6.84 13.56
CA VAL A 64 -11.83 7.58 12.52
C VAL A 64 -11.55 9.10 12.50
N TYR A 65 -11.56 9.75 13.66
CA TYR A 65 -11.46 11.22 13.79
C TYR A 65 -10.01 11.75 13.81
N ARG A 66 -8.99 10.88 13.80
CA ARG A 66 -7.57 11.27 13.77
C ARG A 66 -6.81 10.72 12.56
N ARG A 67 -7.48 9.97 11.69
CA ARG A 67 -6.90 9.41 10.46
C ARG A 67 -6.11 10.46 9.71
N LYS A 68 -4.80 10.22 9.59
CA LYS A 68 -3.94 11.00 8.71
C LYS A 68 -3.51 10.13 7.56
N PHE A 69 -4.04 10.38 6.37
CA PHE A 69 -3.69 9.63 5.17
C PHE A 69 -2.17 9.57 4.91
N VAL A 70 -1.45 10.66 5.19
CA VAL A 70 0.02 10.71 5.09
C VAL A 70 0.68 9.69 6.02
N ARG A 71 0.15 9.48 7.23
CA ARG A 71 0.67 8.48 8.19
C ARG A 71 0.37 7.06 7.73
N ILE A 72 -0.85 6.81 7.24
CA ILE A 72 -1.24 5.52 6.65
C ILE A 72 -0.24 5.15 5.53
N LYS A 73 0.05 6.09 4.63
CA LYS A 73 1.06 5.88 3.58
C LYS A 73 2.46 5.65 4.16
N ALA A 74 2.89 6.44 5.13
CA ALA A 74 4.21 6.33 5.74
C ALA A 74 4.43 4.95 6.40
N TYR A 75 3.48 4.49 7.22
CA TYR A 75 3.56 3.18 7.85
C TYR A 75 3.52 2.04 6.82
N PHE A 76 2.67 2.16 5.80
CA PHE A 76 2.66 1.17 4.72
C PHE A 76 3.98 1.12 3.94
N PHE A 77 4.62 2.26 3.65
CA PHE A 77 5.96 2.27 3.04
C PHE A 77 7.02 1.66 3.96
N ALA A 78 6.94 1.88 5.27
CA ALA A 78 7.84 1.26 6.23
C ALA A 78 7.70 -0.28 6.22
N ILE A 79 6.48 -0.80 6.17
CA ILE A 79 6.19 -2.23 6.00
C ILE A 79 6.79 -2.75 4.68
N LEU A 80 6.55 -2.07 3.56
CA LEU A 80 7.10 -2.47 2.25
C LEU A 80 8.63 -2.54 2.26
N ASN A 81 9.29 -1.53 2.83
CA ASN A 81 10.76 -1.49 2.92
C ASN A 81 11.32 -2.60 3.82
N ALA A 82 10.61 -2.92 4.91
CA ALA A 82 11.01 -3.98 5.81
C ALA A 82 10.80 -5.36 5.19
N VAL A 83 9.68 -5.60 4.50
CA VAL A 83 9.35 -6.92 3.94
C VAL A 83 10.04 -7.22 2.62
N SER A 84 10.28 -6.21 1.77
CA SER A 84 10.75 -6.39 0.38
C SER A 84 12.01 -7.27 0.27
N PRO A 85 13.06 -7.11 1.10
CA PRO A 85 14.28 -7.92 0.99
C PRO A 85 14.10 -9.41 1.34
N VAL A 86 13.02 -9.76 2.05
CA VAL A 86 12.78 -11.13 2.53
C VAL A 86 11.62 -11.81 1.82
N LEU A 87 10.85 -11.11 0.97
CA LEU A 87 9.70 -11.70 0.26
C LEU A 87 10.06 -12.96 -0.54
N LYS A 88 11.23 -13.00 -1.18
CA LYS A 88 11.67 -14.19 -1.96
C LYS A 88 11.97 -15.43 -1.10
N GLN A 89 12.11 -15.25 0.21
CA GLN A 89 12.42 -16.32 1.16
C GLN A 89 11.14 -16.86 1.84
N VAL A 90 10.00 -16.20 1.61
CA VAL A 90 8.71 -16.57 2.17
C VAL A 90 8.21 -17.84 1.45
N PRO A 91 7.91 -18.93 2.17
CA PRO A 91 7.51 -20.21 1.56
C PRO A 91 6.19 -20.13 0.77
N ASP A 92 5.29 -19.26 1.23
CA ASP A 92 3.98 -19.02 0.62
C ASP A 92 3.81 -17.52 0.39
N LEU A 93 4.48 -17.03 -0.65
CA LEU A 93 4.55 -15.61 -0.97
C LEU A 93 3.16 -14.99 -1.17
N ASP A 94 2.19 -15.75 -1.69
CA ASP A 94 0.84 -15.27 -1.96
C ASP A 94 0.10 -14.79 -0.70
N LYS A 95 0.35 -15.45 0.43
CA LYS A 95 -0.22 -15.07 1.73
C LYS A 95 0.21 -13.68 2.21
N LEU A 96 1.33 -13.16 1.73
CA LEU A 96 1.78 -11.79 2.01
C LEU A 96 1.56 -10.85 0.81
N ARG A 97 1.76 -11.35 -0.42
CA ARG A 97 1.65 -10.58 -1.65
C ARG A 97 0.25 -10.03 -1.88
N ALA A 98 -0.78 -10.87 -1.77
CA ALA A 98 -2.16 -10.46 -2.03
C ALA A 98 -2.63 -9.32 -1.11
N PRO A 99 -2.48 -9.39 0.23
CA PRO A 99 -2.88 -8.28 1.08
C PRO A 99 -2.00 -7.03 0.90
N LEU A 100 -0.69 -7.16 0.66
CA LEU A 100 0.17 -6.01 0.35
C LEU A 100 -0.28 -5.30 -0.94
N GLN A 101 -0.62 -6.05 -2.00
CA GLN A 101 -1.17 -5.50 -3.25
C GLN A 101 -2.54 -4.84 -3.02
N SER A 102 -3.41 -5.45 -2.21
CA SER A 102 -4.72 -4.88 -1.84
C SER A 102 -4.58 -3.52 -1.17
N ILE A 103 -3.64 -3.38 -0.22
CA ILE A 103 -3.37 -2.10 0.45
C ILE A 103 -2.81 -1.09 -0.55
N ALA A 104 -1.83 -1.49 -1.36
CA ALA A 104 -1.20 -0.59 -2.34
C ALA A 104 -2.21 -0.05 -3.36
N ALA A 105 -3.13 -0.89 -3.85
CA ALA A 105 -4.19 -0.46 -4.76
C ALA A 105 -5.12 0.58 -4.11
N GLN A 106 -5.53 0.37 -2.85
CA GLN A 106 -6.37 1.31 -2.11
C GLN A 106 -5.66 2.66 -1.86
N LEU A 107 -4.37 2.63 -1.54
CA LEU A 107 -3.57 3.82 -1.29
C LEU A 107 -3.05 4.49 -2.58
N GLN A 108 -3.35 3.90 -3.75
CA GLN A 108 -2.85 4.30 -5.06
C GLN A 108 -1.32 4.40 -5.09
N ILE A 109 -0.65 3.43 -4.48
CA ILE A 109 0.80 3.33 -4.44
C ILE A 109 1.22 2.29 -5.48
N PRO A 110 1.97 2.67 -6.53
CA PRO A 110 2.50 1.70 -7.48
C PRO A 110 3.59 0.87 -6.80
N ILE A 111 3.37 -0.43 -6.67
CA ILE A 111 4.36 -1.37 -6.15
C ILE A 111 4.60 -2.50 -7.15
N ARG A 112 5.81 -3.08 -7.11
CA ARG A 112 6.14 -4.35 -7.76
C ARG A 112 6.69 -5.30 -6.70
N LEU A 113 5.94 -6.36 -6.44
CA LEU A 113 6.38 -7.44 -5.54
C LEU A 113 6.92 -8.59 -6.41
N PRO A 114 7.86 -9.41 -5.91
CA PRO A 114 8.34 -10.58 -6.63
C PRO A 114 7.20 -11.56 -6.95
N ASP A 115 7.41 -12.34 -8.02
CA ASP A 115 6.52 -13.44 -8.42
C ASP A 115 6.68 -14.68 -7.55
#